data_AF-A0A7J0DVV4-F1
#
_entry.id   AF-A0A7J0DVV4-F1
#
_cell.length_a   1.000
_cell.length_b   1.000
_cell.length_c   1.000
_cell.angle_alpha   90.00
_cell.angle_beta   90.00
_cell.angle_gamma   90.00
#
_symmetry.space_group_name_H-M   'P 1'
#
loop_
_entity.id
_entity.type
_entity.pdbx_description
1 polymer ?
#
loop_
_entity_poly.entity_id
_entity_poly.type
_entity_poly.pdbx_seq_one_letter_code
_entity_poly.pdbx_strand_id
1 'polypeptide(L)'
;MLIAPNPLKIPWEHWNSKSLVIILEALFGKYRDFSAKSKLCPKAKMTYIIIVCDVVHSMYSTKVMDITASFLLSWFHSIMLCQYGGFAVQFTFDHLRNVVLGCFASLRCNCEGLPRIEQDMDLLQLANKLLDEEIMKSLELKLKEKLALR
;
A
#
# COMPACT_ATOMS: atom_id res chain seq x y z
N MET A 1 -29.34 26.46 -1.47
CA MET A 1 -29.02 25.19 -2.17
C MET A 1 -27.78 24.60 -1.53
N LEU A 2 -27.94 23.55 -0.74
CA LEU A 2 -26.81 22.81 -0.16
C LEU A 2 -26.34 21.79 -1.20
N ILE A 3 -25.15 21.99 -1.74
CA ILE A 3 -24.49 21.00 -2.61
C ILE A 3 -24.16 19.80 -1.72
N ALA A 4 -24.84 18.68 -1.94
CA ALA A 4 -24.50 17.43 -1.27
C ALA A 4 -23.04 17.08 -1.60
N PRO A 5 -22.21 16.68 -0.61
CA PRO A 5 -20.86 16.22 -0.91
C PRO A 5 -20.96 15.01 -1.83
N ASN A 6 -20.22 15.08 -2.95
CA ASN A 6 -20.03 13.96 -3.87
C ASN A 6 -19.72 12.72 -3.01
N PRO A 7 -20.46 11.61 -3.12
CA PRO A 7 -20.13 10.42 -2.36
C PRO A 7 -18.69 10.05 -2.72
N LEU A 8 -17.84 9.98 -1.69
CA LEU A 8 -16.49 9.45 -1.80
C LEU A 8 -16.63 8.13 -2.56
N LYS A 9 -16.16 8.09 -3.82
CA LYS A 9 -16.11 6.87 -4.61
C LYS A 9 -15.15 5.96 -3.89
N ILE A 10 -15.69 5.01 -3.13
CA ILE A 10 -14.86 4.18 -2.29
C ILE A 10 -14.23 3.10 -3.18
N PRO A 11 -12.89 2.91 -3.16
CA PRO A 11 -12.19 2.12 -4.18
C PRO A 11 -12.64 0.65 -4.33
N TRP A 12 -13.43 0.15 -3.39
CA TRP A 12 -13.90 -1.24 -3.33
C TRP A 12 -15.21 -1.52 -4.08
N GLU A 13 -15.84 -0.56 -4.76
CA GLU A 13 -17.11 -0.80 -5.50
C GLU A 13 -17.01 -1.84 -6.64
N HIS A 14 -15.79 -2.26 -7.01
CA HIS A 14 -15.54 -3.28 -8.04
C HIS A 14 -15.06 -4.61 -7.45
N TRP A 15 -15.00 -4.72 -6.11
CA TRP A 15 -14.50 -5.88 -5.41
C TRP A 15 -15.57 -6.97 -5.37
N ASN A 16 -15.40 -8.05 -6.15
CA ASN A 16 -16.23 -9.24 -5.98
C ASN A 16 -15.57 -10.21 -4.98
N SER A 17 -16.40 -10.96 -4.25
CA SER A 17 -15.95 -11.90 -3.22
C SER A 17 -15.01 -13.00 -3.75
N LYS A 18 -15.09 -13.33 -5.05
CA LYS A 18 -14.25 -14.35 -5.69
C LYS A 18 -12.80 -13.92 -5.81
N SER A 19 -12.53 -12.67 -6.21
CA SER A 19 -11.15 -12.14 -6.29
C SER A 19 -10.47 -12.14 -4.92
N LEU A 20 -11.23 -11.83 -3.86
CA LEU A 20 -10.72 -11.86 -2.49
C LEU A 20 -10.31 -13.27 -2.08
N VAL A 21 -11.14 -14.27 -2.34
CA VAL A 21 -10.85 -15.68 -2.03
C VAL A 21 -9.59 -16.15 -2.74
N ILE A 22 -9.46 -15.87 -4.04
CA ILE A 22 -8.29 -16.29 -4.83
C ILE A 22 -7.00 -15.67 -4.29
N ILE A 23 -7.01 -14.37 -3.97
CA ILE A 23 -5.84 -13.67 -3.41
C ILE A 23 -5.51 -14.23 -2.04
N LEU A 24 -6.52 -14.44 -1.21
CA LEU A 24 -6.33 -14.97 0.13
C LEU A 24 -5.72 -16.37 0.08
N GLU A 25 -6.25 -17.28 -0.74
CA GLU A 25 -5.68 -18.61 -0.97
C GLU A 25 -4.23 -18.54 -1.49
N ALA A 26 -3.95 -17.67 -2.46
CA ALA A 26 -2.60 -17.48 -2.99
C ALA A 26 -1.62 -16.97 -1.93
N LEU A 27 -2.05 -16.01 -1.11
CA LEU A 27 -1.23 -15.43 -0.04
C LEU A 27 -0.96 -16.45 1.07
N PHE A 28 -1.98 -17.15 1.56
CA PHE A 28 -1.80 -18.18 2.59
C PHE A 28 -1.03 -19.40 2.07
N GLY A 29 -1.21 -19.77 0.79
CA GLY A 29 -0.45 -20.86 0.17
C GLY A 29 1.04 -20.53 0.04
N LYS A 30 1.37 -19.28 -0.34
CA LYS A 30 2.76 -18.87 -0.57
C LYS A 30 3.50 -18.44 0.70
N TYR A 31 2.84 -17.67 1.56
CA TYR A 31 3.46 -17.01 2.70
C TYR A 31 3.08 -17.62 4.06
N ARG A 32 2.25 -18.68 4.05
CA ARG A 32 1.63 -19.27 5.25
C ARG A 32 0.76 -18.25 5.98
N ASP A 33 0.34 -18.59 7.20
CA ASP A 33 -0.42 -17.67 8.05
C ASP A 33 0.46 -16.51 8.54
N PHE A 34 0.44 -15.42 7.77
CA PHE A 34 1.13 -14.18 8.09
C PHE A 34 0.48 -13.39 9.24
N SER A 35 -0.66 -13.85 9.78
CA SER A 35 -1.33 -13.29 10.97
C SER A 35 -1.00 -14.04 12.27
N ALA A 36 -0.25 -15.15 12.19
CA ALA A 36 -0.03 -16.07 13.31
C ALA A 36 0.59 -15.39 14.54
N LYS A 37 1.49 -14.41 14.33
CA LYS A 37 2.17 -13.68 15.42
C LYS A 37 1.35 -12.52 16.00
N SER A 38 0.25 -12.15 15.36
CA SER A 38 -0.62 -11.06 15.82
C SER A 38 -1.36 -11.45 17.10
N LYS A 39 -1.41 -10.53 18.06
CA LYS A 39 -2.19 -10.67 19.31
C LYS A 39 -3.61 -10.11 19.20
N LEU A 40 -4.01 -9.63 18.01
CA LEU A 40 -5.34 -9.08 17.79
C LEU A 40 -6.41 -10.17 17.90
N CYS A 41 -7.63 -9.77 18.26
CA CYS A 41 -8.77 -10.67 18.28
C CYS A 41 -9.12 -11.14 16.85
N PRO A 42 -9.78 -12.29 16.67
CA PRO A 42 -10.06 -12.86 15.34
C PRO A 42 -10.77 -11.89 14.37
N LYS A 43 -11.72 -11.11 14.88
CA LYS A 43 -12.43 -10.10 14.06
C LYS A 43 -11.48 -9.03 13.53
N ALA A 44 -10.63 -8.47 14.41
CA ALA A 44 -9.63 -7.52 14.00
C ALA A 44 -8.64 -8.16 13.01
N LYS A 45 -8.14 -9.37 13.28
CA LYS A 45 -7.24 -10.06 12.35
C LYS A 45 -7.82 -10.17 10.94
N MET A 46 -9.09 -10.54 10.81
CA MET A 46 -9.74 -10.61 9.50
C MET A 46 -9.77 -9.25 8.79
N THR A 47 -10.04 -8.15 9.49
CA THR A 47 -9.96 -6.80 8.90
C THR A 47 -8.57 -6.52 8.33
N TYR A 48 -7.52 -6.85 9.08
CA TYR A 48 -6.14 -6.65 8.61
C TYR A 48 -5.76 -7.57 7.44
N ILE A 49 -6.24 -8.83 7.43
CA ILE A 49 -6.08 -9.73 6.28
C ILE A 49 -6.71 -9.13 5.02
N ILE A 50 -7.91 -8.57 5.14
CA ILE A 50 -8.62 -7.91 4.04
C ILE A 50 -7.81 -6.71 3.54
N ILE A 51 -7.24 -5.89 4.44
CA ILE A 51 -6.36 -4.77 4.06
C ILE A 51 -5.14 -5.25 3.27
N VAL A 52 -4.47 -6.34 3.70
CA VAL A 52 -3.34 -6.90 2.95
C VAL A 52 -3.78 -7.36 1.56
N CYS A 53 -4.91 -8.05 1.45
CA CYS A 53 -5.45 -8.51 0.17
C CYS A 53 -5.76 -7.34 -0.76
N ASP A 54 -6.39 -6.29 -0.24
CA ASP A 54 -6.73 -5.06 -0.98
C ASP A 54 -5.47 -4.36 -1.52
N VAL A 55 -4.47 -4.18 -0.67
CA VAL A 55 -3.21 -3.55 -1.06
C VAL A 55 -2.48 -4.36 -2.14
N VAL A 56 -2.40 -5.68 -1.98
CA VAL A 56 -1.79 -6.56 -2.98
C VAL A 56 -2.56 -6.49 -4.29
N HIS A 57 -3.89 -6.60 -4.25
CA HIS A 57 -4.73 -6.48 -5.44
C HIS A 57 -4.51 -5.14 -6.14
N SER A 58 -4.56 -4.05 -5.37
CA SER A 58 -4.40 -2.69 -5.87
C SER A 58 -3.04 -2.52 -6.56
N MET A 59 -1.94 -2.96 -5.93
CA MET A 59 -0.61 -2.92 -6.56
C MET A 59 -0.53 -3.72 -7.87
N TYR A 60 -1.16 -4.91 -7.95
CA TYR A 60 -1.17 -5.73 -9.16
C TYR A 60 -2.07 -5.16 -10.27
N SER A 61 -3.18 -4.52 -9.89
CA SER A 61 -4.19 -4.02 -10.84
C SER A 61 -3.85 -2.64 -11.40
N THR A 62 -3.02 -1.85 -10.72
CA THR A 62 -2.62 -0.52 -11.15
C THR A 62 -1.47 -0.60 -12.14
N LYS A 63 -1.67 -0.07 -13.35
CA LYS A 63 -0.58 0.04 -14.35
C LYS A 63 0.46 1.03 -13.86
N VAL A 64 1.74 0.78 -14.16
CA VAL A 64 2.86 1.65 -13.76
C VAL A 64 2.63 3.12 -14.11
N MET A 65 2.07 3.40 -15.29
CA MET A 65 1.80 4.77 -15.73
C MET A 65 0.70 5.47 -14.94
N ASP A 66 -0.19 4.74 -14.26
CA ASP A 66 -1.32 5.27 -13.50
C ASP A 66 -0.99 5.40 -11.99
N ILE A 67 0.22 5.02 -11.58
CA ILE A 67 0.67 5.11 -10.19
C ILE A 67 0.97 6.57 -9.83
N THR A 68 0.35 7.04 -8.75
CA THR A 68 0.52 8.39 -8.20
C THR A 68 1.14 8.34 -6.81
N ALA A 69 1.61 9.48 -6.31
CA ALA A 69 2.16 9.58 -4.95
C ALA A 69 1.13 9.18 -3.88
N SER A 70 -0.16 9.46 -4.12
CA SER A 70 -1.23 9.06 -3.22
C SER A 70 -1.42 7.54 -3.17
N PHE A 71 -1.26 6.81 -4.29
CA PHE A 71 -1.27 5.35 -4.30
C PHE A 71 -0.11 4.79 -3.48
N LEU A 72 1.12 5.26 -3.73
CA LEU A 72 2.30 4.79 -3.00
C LEU A 72 2.16 5.02 -1.49
N LEU A 73 1.70 6.20 -1.10
CA LEU A 73 1.50 6.54 0.31
C LEU A 73 0.38 5.71 0.95
N SER A 74 -0.72 5.49 0.23
CA SER A 74 -1.83 4.65 0.71
C SER A 74 -1.40 3.21 0.91
N TRP A 75 -0.70 2.62 -0.06
CA TRP A 75 -0.17 1.26 0.06
C TRP A 75 0.81 1.16 1.23
N PHE A 76 1.76 2.09 1.33
CA PHE A 76 2.72 2.13 2.42
C PHE A 76 2.04 2.16 3.79
N HIS A 77 1.10 3.09 4.01
CA HIS A 77 0.40 3.20 5.29
C HIS A 77 -0.43 1.95 5.63
N SER A 78 -1.07 1.34 4.64
CA SER A 78 -1.85 0.12 4.87
C SER A 78 -0.95 -1.07 5.26
N ILE A 79 0.21 -1.23 4.63
CA ILE A 79 1.17 -2.28 4.98
C ILE A 79 1.74 -2.03 6.39
N MET A 80 2.12 -0.79 6.68
CA MET A 80 2.60 -0.37 8.00
C MET A 80 1.58 -0.69 9.09
N LEU A 81 0.32 -0.32 8.88
CA LEU A 81 -0.77 -0.62 9.81
C LEU A 81 -0.83 -2.12 10.12
N CYS A 82 -0.69 -2.98 9.10
CA CYS A 82 -0.66 -4.44 9.29
C CYS A 82 0.56 -4.91 10.09
N GLN A 83 1.75 -4.38 9.81
CA GLN A 83 2.96 -4.68 10.57
C GLN A 83 2.79 -4.31 12.05
N TYR A 84 2.16 -3.16 12.36
CA TYR A 84 1.79 -2.79 13.74
C TYR A 84 0.82 -3.76 14.39
N GLY A 85 -0.13 -4.27 13.61
CA GLY A 85 -1.02 -5.34 14.04
C GLY A 85 -0.30 -6.65 14.38
N GLY A 86 1.02 -6.74 14.19
CA GLY A 86 1.83 -7.93 14.43
C GLY A 86 1.81 -8.91 13.27
N PHE A 87 1.45 -8.45 12.07
CA PHE A 87 1.43 -9.29 10.87
C PHE A 87 2.82 -9.34 10.22
N ALA A 88 3.17 -10.50 9.70
CA ALA A 88 4.41 -10.72 8.95
C ALA A 88 4.26 -10.32 7.48
N VAL A 89 4.19 -9.01 7.21
CA VAL A 89 3.90 -8.44 5.87
C VAL A 89 5.13 -7.98 5.09
N GLN A 90 6.31 -8.48 5.43
CA GLN A 90 7.56 -8.10 4.75
C GLN A 90 7.49 -8.32 3.23
N PHE A 91 6.84 -9.40 2.79
CA PHE A 91 6.64 -9.69 1.37
C PHE A 91 5.86 -8.59 0.64
N THR A 92 4.94 -7.91 1.32
CA THR A 92 4.16 -6.82 0.74
C THR A 92 5.00 -5.55 0.63
N PHE A 93 5.88 -5.28 1.61
CA PHE A 93 6.88 -4.21 1.49
C PHE A 93 7.85 -4.46 0.35
N ASP A 94 8.33 -5.69 0.19
CA ASP A 94 9.23 -6.05 -0.90
C ASP A 94 8.53 -5.85 -2.27
N HIS A 95 7.24 -6.17 -2.36
CA HIS A 95 6.46 -5.89 -3.56
C HIS A 95 6.29 -4.40 -3.83
N LEU A 96 5.94 -3.60 -2.80
CA LEU A 96 5.85 -2.15 -2.91
C LEU A 96 7.18 -1.54 -3.38
N ARG A 97 8.30 -2.01 -2.83
CA ARG A 97 9.65 -1.61 -3.25
C ARG A 97 9.87 -1.87 -4.74
N ASN A 98 9.49 -3.05 -5.24
CA ASN A 98 9.64 -3.39 -6.65
C ASN A 98 8.74 -2.53 -7.55
N VAL A 99 7.51 -2.24 -7.12
CA VAL A 99 6.60 -1.33 -7.83
C VAL A 99 7.21 0.06 -7.93
N VAL A 100 7.73 0.59 -6.82
CA VAL A 100 8.41 1.88 -6.77
C VAL A 100 9.60 1.92 -7.73
N LEU A 101 10.46 0.91 -7.72
CA LEU A 101 11.60 0.81 -8.64
C LEU A 101 11.16 0.74 -10.11
N GLY A 102 10.06 0.03 -10.39
CA GLY A 102 9.45 -0.02 -11.72
C GLY A 102 8.96 1.34 -12.20
N CYS A 103 8.31 2.12 -11.32
CA CYS A 103 7.91 3.50 -11.63
C CYS A 103 9.13 4.37 -12.00
N PHE A 104 10.19 4.32 -11.21
CA PHE A 104 11.42 5.08 -11.49
C PHE A 104 12.06 4.69 -12.82
N ALA A 105 12.17 3.39 -13.09
CA ALA A 105 12.74 2.91 -14.35
C ALA A 105 11.91 3.41 -15.55
N SER A 106 10.58 3.35 -15.45
CA SER A 106 9.68 3.87 -16.49
C SER A 106 9.84 5.38 -16.70
N LEU A 107 9.99 6.16 -15.63
CA LEU A 107 10.18 7.62 -15.71
C LEU A 107 11.50 7.98 -16.41
N ARG A 108 12.56 7.20 -16.20
CA ARG A 108 13.86 7.42 -16.86
C ARG A 108 13.87 7.06 -18.35
N CYS A 109 12.98 6.17 -18.79
CA CYS A 109 12.90 5.74 -20.19
C CYS A 109 11.99 6.62 -21.07
N ASN A 110 11.10 7.43 -20.49
CA ASN A 110 10.23 8.33 -21.24
C ASN A 110 10.96 9.66 -21.56
N CYS A 111 11.83 9.64 -22.56
CA CYS A 111 12.22 10.86 -23.29
C CYS A 111 11.13 11.17 -24.33
N GLU A 112 10.70 12.44 -24.38
CA GLU A 112 9.71 13.06 -25.29
C GLU A 112 8.24 13.11 -24.79
N GLY A 113 7.82 14.30 -24.33
CA GLY A 113 6.40 14.66 -24.10
C GLY A 113 6.06 15.24 -22.71
N LEU A 114 6.55 16.45 -22.41
CA LEU A 114 6.30 17.21 -21.17
C LEU A 114 4.83 17.68 -21.06
N PRO A 115 4.06 17.15 -20.08
CA PRO A 115 3.67 17.95 -18.91
C PRO A 115 3.70 17.19 -17.56
N ARG A 116 4.26 15.97 -17.50
CA ARG A 116 4.16 15.07 -16.33
C ARG A 116 5.17 15.31 -15.19
N ILE A 117 6.20 16.12 -15.45
CA ILE A 117 7.40 16.23 -14.60
C ILE A 117 7.13 16.84 -13.21
N GLU A 118 6.12 17.70 -13.03
CA GLU A 118 5.80 18.26 -11.69
C GLU A 118 5.11 17.24 -10.76
N GLN A 119 4.20 16.39 -11.26
CA GLN A 119 3.63 15.29 -10.47
C GLN A 119 4.65 14.17 -10.23
N ASP A 120 5.52 13.94 -11.20
CA ASP A 120 6.56 12.92 -11.11
C ASP A 120 7.69 13.30 -10.14
N MET A 121 7.97 14.58 -9.92
CA MET A 121 8.97 15.02 -8.93
C MET A 121 8.57 14.70 -7.48
N ASP A 122 7.30 14.90 -7.12
CA ASP A 122 6.78 14.52 -5.80
C ASP A 122 6.79 13.00 -5.62
N LEU A 123 6.42 12.26 -6.67
CA LEU A 123 6.53 10.81 -6.76
C LEU A 123 7.98 10.35 -6.55
N LEU A 124 8.95 10.92 -7.27
CA LEU A 124 10.37 10.62 -7.17
C LEU A 124 10.89 10.90 -5.75
N GLN A 125 10.55 12.05 -5.16
CA GLN A 125 10.95 12.38 -3.80
C GLN A 125 10.35 11.44 -2.77
N LEU A 126 9.05 11.15 -2.86
CA LEU A 126 8.37 10.24 -1.95
C LEU A 126 8.93 8.83 -2.07
N ALA A 127 9.12 8.36 -3.30
CA ALA A 127 9.65 7.04 -3.57
C ALA A 127 11.09 6.88 -3.09
N ASN A 128 11.94 7.90 -3.23
CA ASN A 128 13.27 7.91 -2.63
C ASN A 128 13.21 7.86 -1.10
N LYS A 129 12.27 8.60 -0.48
CA LYS A 129 12.04 8.54 0.98
C LYS A 129 11.53 7.17 1.45
N LEU A 130 10.71 6.49 0.65
CA LEU A 130 10.19 5.15 0.96
C LEU A 130 11.23 4.05 0.76
N LEU A 131 12.23 4.27 -0.09
CA LEU A 131 13.35 3.35 -0.31
C LEU A 131 14.47 3.51 0.72
N ASP A 132 14.48 4.62 1.45
CA ASP A 132 15.44 4.91 2.50
C ASP A 132 15.04 4.18 3.80
N GLU A 133 15.80 3.14 4.16
CA GLU A 133 15.55 2.33 5.36
C GLU A 133 15.56 3.14 6.66
N GLU A 134 16.34 4.22 6.72
CA GLU A 134 16.47 5.04 7.91
C GLU A 134 15.24 5.94 8.08
N ILE A 135 14.73 6.49 6.97
CA ILE A 135 13.46 7.23 6.94
C ILE A 135 12.27 6.32 7.25
N MET A 136 12.26 5.11 6.70
CA MET A 136 11.24 4.10 6.97
C MET A 136 11.17 3.76 8.45
N LYS A 137 12.32 3.48 9.09
CA LYS A 137 12.42 3.29 10.55
C LYS A 137 12.00 4.52 11.33
N SER A 138 12.30 5.73 10.85
CA SER A 138 11.89 6.98 11.50
C SER A 138 10.38 7.20 11.42
N LEU A 139 9.75 6.91 10.28
CA LEU A 139 8.30 6.96 10.10
C LEU A 139 7.61 5.90 10.95
N GLU A 140 8.17 4.69 11.02
CA GLU A 140 7.74 3.65 11.96
C GLU A 140 7.81 4.14 13.41
N LEU A 141 8.87 4.86 13.79
CA LEU A 141 8.99 5.37 15.16
C LEU A 141 7.95 6.46 15.45
N LYS A 142 7.83 7.46 14.57
CA LYS A 142 6.88 8.57 14.74
C LYS A 142 5.43 8.10 14.76
N LEU A 143 5.09 7.09 13.97
CA LEU A 143 3.75 6.52 13.97
C LEU A 143 3.46 5.71 15.24
N LYS A 144 4.46 5.00 15.81
CA LYS A 144 4.35 4.37 17.15
C LYS A 144 4.06 5.41 18.21
N GLU A 145 4.81 6.50 18.22
CA GLU A 145 4.67 7.58 19.21
C GLU A 145 3.29 8.24 19.15
N LYS A 146 2.80 8.56 17.96
CA LYS A 146 1.47 9.17 17.79
C LYS A 146 0.31 8.27 18.19
N LEU A 147 0.47 6.95 18.07
CA LEU A 147 -0.57 5.98 18.44
C LEU A 147 -0.50 5.56 19.91
N ALA A 148 0.68 5.61 20.54
CA ALA A 148 0.85 5.33 21.96
C ALA A 148 0.34 6.46 22.89
N LEU A 149 0.09 7.65 22.32
CA LEU A 149 -0.51 8.80 23.02
C LEU A 149 -2.04 8.83 22.95
N ARG A 150 -2.67 7.76 22.45
CA ARG A 150 -4.12 7.53 22.47
C ARG A 150 -4.47 6.33 23.33
#